data_AF-A0A527GK06-F1
#
_entry.id   AF-A0A527GK06-F1
#
_cell.length_a   1.000
_cell.length_b   1.000
_cell.length_c   1.000
_cell.angle_alpha   90.00
_cell.angle_beta   90.00
_cell.angle_gamma   90.00
#
_symmetry.space_group_name_H-M   'P 1'
#
loop_
_entity.id
_entity.type
_entity.pdbx_description
1 polymer ?
#
loop_
_entity_poly.entity_id
_entity_poly.type
_entity_poly.pdbx_seq_one_letter_code
_entity_poly.pdbx_strand_id
1 'polypeptide(L)'
;GNVQTLSNADMGYAYRHSAAPAGLIFTSAVFEGFAEDRAAIKAAMEAVQNHRETVQPIREKTGGSTFKNPEGTSAWKEIDRAGCRGLMIGGAQMSPMHCNFMINTGT
;
A
#
# COMPACT_ATOMS: atom_id res chain seq x y z
N GLY A 1 3.95 -24.16 17.52
CA GLY A 1 4.69 -22.97 17.98
C GLY A 1 4.03 -22.44 19.23
N ASN A 2 4.74 -21.58 19.98
CA ASN A 2 4.19 -20.92 21.17
C ASN A 2 3.54 -19.59 20.77
N VAL A 3 2.38 -19.27 21.35
CA VAL A 3 1.70 -17.99 21.14
C VAL A 3 2.45 -16.89 21.92
N GLN A 4 2.65 -15.74 21.28
CA GLN A 4 3.24 -14.56 21.88
C GLN A 4 2.35 -13.35 21.60
N THR A 5 2.26 -12.44 22.55
CA THR A 5 1.54 -11.17 22.39
C THR A 5 2.56 -10.04 22.42
N LEU A 6 2.60 -9.25 21.35
CA LEU A 6 3.47 -8.08 21.23
C LEU A 6 2.61 -6.82 21.41
N SER A 7 3.04 -5.91 22.28
CA SER A 7 2.46 -4.57 22.39
C SER A 7 2.86 -3.71 21.19
N ASN A 8 2.23 -2.54 21.04
CA ASN A 8 2.63 -1.57 20.02
C ASN A 8 4.11 -1.15 20.14
N ALA A 9 4.62 -1.03 21.37
CA ALA A 9 6.03 -0.70 21.62
C ALA A 9 6.98 -1.84 21.20
N ASP A 10 6.59 -3.09 21.41
CA ASP A 10 7.39 -4.27 21.04
C ASP A 10 7.49 -4.46 19.53
N MET A 11 6.51 -3.95 18.78
CA MET A 11 6.48 -4.08 17.31
C MET A 11 7.56 -3.24 16.62
N GLY A 12 8.13 -2.21 17.29
CA GLY A 12 9.20 -1.38 16.75
C GLY A 12 8.89 -0.83 15.35
N TYR A 13 7.66 -0.31 15.16
CA TYR A 13 7.21 0.14 13.85
C TYR A 13 8.03 1.31 13.33
N ALA A 14 8.39 1.22 12.05
CA ALA A 14 8.98 2.30 11.26
C ALA A 14 8.38 2.29 9.84
N TYR A 15 8.79 3.23 8.99
CA TYR A 15 8.23 3.31 7.63
C TYR A 15 8.41 1.99 6.87
N ARG A 16 7.28 1.32 6.57
CA ARG A 16 7.23 0.00 5.89
C ARG A 16 8.09 -1.07 6.58
N HIS A 17 8.20 -1.00 7.91
CA HIS A 17 9.03 -1.90 8.69
C HIS A 17 8.43 -2.14 10.09
N SER A 18 8.66 -3.34 10.62
CA SER A 18 8.49 -3.67 12.04
C SER A 18 9.72 -4.46 12.49
N ALA A 19 10.05 -4.35 13.77
CA ALA A 19 11.14 -5.09 14.40
C ALA A 19 10.72 -6.50 14.85
N ALA A 20 9.49 -6.92 14.51
CA ALA A 20 8.98 -8.23 14.86
C ALA A 20 9.88 -9.35 14.30
N PRO A 21 10.21 -10.40 15.09
CA PRO A 21 11.04 -11.50 14.62
C PRO A 21 10.48 -12.16 13.35
N ALA A 22 11.34 -12.39 12.36
CA ALA A 22 10.94 -12.88 11.03
C ALA A 22 10.25 -14.25 11.03
N GLY A 23 10.45 -15.05 12.09
CA GLY A 23 9.82 -16.37 12.24
C GLY A 23 8.40 -16.35 12.81
N LEU A 24 7.87 -15.18 13.17
CA LEU A 24 6.51 -15.07 13.70
C LEU A 24 5.45 -15.20 12.60
N ILE A 25 4.33 -15.83 12.95
CA ILE A 25 3.10 -15.85 12.15
C ILE A 25 2.07 -15.02 12.91
N PHE A 26 1.60 -13.92 12.30
CA PHE A 26 0.57 -13.08 12.92
C PHE A 26 -0.80 -13.77 12.81
N THR A 27 -1.44 -14.03 13.96
CA THR A 27 -2.73 -14.74 14.02
C THR A 27 -3.90 -13.85 14.42
N SER A 28 -3.65 -12.74 15.10
CA SER A 28 -4.66 -11.77 15.52
C SER A 28 -4.02 -10.40 15.77
N ALA A 29 -4.86 -9.36 15.80
CA ALA A 29 -4.47 -8.00 16.18
C ALA A 29 -5.63 -7.33 16.93
N VAL A 30 -5.30 -6.51 17.92
CA VAL A 30 -6.25 -5.62 18.60
C VAL A 30 -5.91 -4.20 18.18
N PHE A 31 -6.90 -3.48 17.68
CA PHE A 31 -6.77 -2.08 17.28
C PHE A 31 -7.51 -1.21 18.26
N GLU A 32 -6.91 -0.08 18.62
CA GLU A 32 -7.54 0.97 19.40
C GLU A 32 -8.13 2.02 18.44
N GLY A 33 -9.37 2.41 18.71
CA GLY A 33 -10.07 3.47 17.97
C GLY A 33 -10.78 4.40 18.94
N PHE A 34 -11.39 5.45 18.42
CA PHE A 34 -12.16 6.42 19.19
C PHE A 34 -13.63 6.40 18.76
N ALA A 35 -14.51 6.78 19.68
CA ALA A 35 -15.93 6.94 19.38
C ALA A 35 -16.14 8.17 18.49
N GLU A 36 -16.92 8.01 17.42
CA GLU A 36 -17.27 9.09 16.50
C GLU A 36 -18.66 8.83 15.89
N ASP A 37 -19.28 9.87 15.33
CA ASP A 37 -20.55 9.75 14.64
C ASP A 37 -20.44 8.78 13.44
N ARG A 38 -21.43 7.90 13.32
CA ARG A 38 -21.45 6.86 12.28
C ARG A 38 -21.43 7.45 10.87
N ALA A 39 -22.13 8.56 10.63
CA ALA A 39 -22.16 9.17 9.31
C ALA A 39 -20.81 9.84 8.98
N ALA A 40 -20.15 10.46 9.96
CA ALA A 40 -18.80 10.99 9.80
C ALA A 40 -17.78 9.88 9.44
N ILE A 41 -17.78 8.77 10.18
CA ILE A 41 -16.91 7.61 9.88
C ILE A 41 -17.17 7.09 8.46
N LYS A 42 -18.45 6.91 8.09
CA LYS A 42 -18.83 6.41 6.77
C LYS A 42 -18.36 7.35 5.65
N ALA A 43 -18.56 8.66 5.82
CA ALA A 43 -18.12 9.65 4.82
C ALA A 43 -16.59 9.64 4.64
N ALA A 44 -15.83 9.48 5.72
CA ALA A 44 -14.37 9.36 5.65
C ALA A 44 -13.93 8.09 4.90
N MET A 45 -14.58 6.95 5.17
CA MET A 45 -14.33 5.69 4.46
C MET A 45 -14.62 5.82 2.96
N GLU A 46 -15.76 6.41 2.60
CA GLU A 46 -16.15 6.66 1.20
C GLU A 46 -15.17 7.60 0.49
N ALA A 47 -14.72 8.66 1.16
CA ALA A 47 -13.72 9.57 0.61
C ALA A 47 -12.39 8.87 0.29
N VAL A 48 -11.91 8.00 1.21
CA VAL A 48 -10.68 7.21 0.99
C VAL A 48 -10.86 6.23 -0.16
N GLN A 49 -12.00 5.56 -0.25
CA GLN A 49 -12.30 4.62 -1.33
C GLN A 49 -12.35 5.34 -2.69
N ASN A 50 -13.12 6.42 -2.79
CA ASN A 50 -13.26 7.22 -4.01
C ASN A 50 -11.91 7.79 -4.47
N HIS A 51 -11.10 8.28 -3.52
CA HIS A 51 -9.75 8.74 -3.84
C HIS A 51 -8.89 7.61 -4.41
N ARG A 52 -8.89 6.42 -3.79
CA ARG A 52 -8.12 5.27 -4.30
C ARG A 52 -8.60 4.81 -5.69
N GLU A 53 -9.90 4.79 -5.94
CA GLU A 53 -10.48 4.41 -7.23
C GLU A 53 -10.08 5.34 -8.37
N THR A 54 -9.87 6.63 -8.06
CA THR A 54 -9.54 7.65 -9.07
C THR A 54 -8.06 7.79 -9.35
N VAL A 55 -7.18 7.40 -8.41
CA VAL A 55 -5.73 7.63 -8.52
C VAL A 55 -4.88 6.36 -8.54
N GLN A 56 -5.46 5.17 -8.32
CA GLN A 56 -4.73 3.89 -8.31
C GLN A 56 -5.44 2.83 -9.17
N PRO A 57 -4.70 1.94 -9.85
CA PRO A 57 -5.26 0.88 -10.69
C PRO A 57 -5.82 -0.28 -9.84
N ILE A 58 -6.76 -0.01 -8.95
CA ILE A 58 -7.23 -0.98 -7.95
C ILE A 58 -8.03 -2.15 -8.54
N ARG A 59 -8.48 -2.02 -9.79
CA ARG A 59 -9.21 -3.06 -10.54
C ARG A 59 -8.28 -3.92 -11.40
N GLU A 60 -6.99 -3.59 -11.45
CA GLU A 60 -5.99 -4.31 -12.22
C GLU A 60 -5.24 -5.34 -11.37
N LYS A 61 -4.67 -6.35 -12.02
CA LYS A 61 -3.80 -7.33 -11.37
C LYS A 61 -2.45 -6.69 -11.06
N THR A 62 -2.21 -6.35 -9.80
CA THR A 62 -0.96 -5.72 -9.34
C THR A 62 -0.54 -6.21 -7.96
N GLY A 63 0.76 -6.18 -7.68
CA GLY A 63 1.32 -6.45 -6.34
C GLY A 63 1.24 -5.25 -5.38
N GLY A 64 0.65 -4.14 -5.82
CA GLY A 64 0.66 -2.86 -5.11
C GLY A 64 1.73 -1.92 -5.64
N SER A 65 2.15 -0.94 -4.82
CA SER A 65 3.24 -0.06 -5.18
C SER A 65 4.56 -0.83 -5.29
N THR A 66 5.19 -0.79 -6.46
CA THR A 66 6.41 -1.53 -6.80
C THR A 66 7.63 -1.02 -6.01
N PHE A 67 7.76 0.30 -5.86
CA PHE A 67 8.91 0.92 -5.20
C PHE A 67 8.51 1.68 -3.93
N LYS A 68 9.39 1.65 -2.93
CA LYS A 68 9.33 2.54 -1.75
C LYS A 68 9.58 3.98 -2.22
N ASN A 69 8.97 4.95 -1.53
CA ASN A 69 9.28 6.35 -1.82
C ASN A 69 10.72 6.65 -1.38
N PRO A 70 11.54 7.26 -2.25
CA PRO A 70 12.83 7.80 -1.85
C PRO A 70 12.62 9.03 -0.95
N GLU A 71 13.68 9.46 -0.26
CA GLU A 71 13.65 10.67 0.57
C GLU A 71 13.35 11.91 -0.28
N GLY A 72 12.48 12.79 0.23
CA GLY A 72 12.16 14.08 -0.41
C GLY A 72 11.27 14.03 -1.67
N THR A 73 10.89 12.85 -2.17
CA THR A 73 9.99 12.72 -3.34
C THR A 73 9.15 11.45 -3.26
N SER A 74 8.30 11.21 -4.25
CA SER A 74 7.46 10.02 -4.36
C SER A 74 7.89 9.19 -5.56
N ALA A 75 7.96 7.87 -5.41
CA ALA A 75 8.51 6.99 -6.46
C ALA A 75 7.79 7.15 -7.81
N TRP A 76 6.47 7.35 -7.81
CA TRP A 76 5.71 7.58 -9.04
C TRP A 76 6.18 8.82 -9.80
N LYS A 77 6.59 9.91 -9.11
CA LYS A 77 7.06 11.12 -9.78
C LYS A 77 8.37 10.84 -10.50
N GLU A 78 9.28 10.13 -9.85
CA GLU A 78 10.58 9.81 -10.45
C GLU A 78 10.44 8.82 -11.62
N ILE A 79 9.54 7.84 -11.52
CA ILE A 79 9.23 6.92 -12.64
C ILE A 79 8.61 7.68 -13.82
N ASP A 80 7.71 8.63 -13.55
CA ASP A 80 7.09 9.46 -14.58
C ASP A 80 8.10 10.40 -15.25
N ARG A 81 8.98 11.04 -14.45
CA ARG A 81 10.08 11.88 -14.94
C ARG A 81 11.08 11.11 -15.79
N ALA A 82 11.29 9.83 -15.50
CA ALA A 82 12.09 8.93 -16.31
C ALA A 82 11.40 8.50 -17.63
N GLY A 83 10.15 8.90 -17.86
CA GLY A 83 9.38 8.54 -19.05
C GLY A 83 8.83 7.11 -19.01
N CYS A 84 8.79 6.47 -17.84
CA CYS A 84 8.40 5.07 -17.71
C CYS A 84 6.90 4.84 -17.49
N ARG A 85 6.07 5.89 -17.43
CA ARG A 85 4.61 5.72 -17.36
C ARG A 85 4.10 5.00 -18.61
N GLY A 86 3.36 3.91 -18.42
CA GLY A 86 2.87 3.09 -19.53
C GLY A 86 3.93 2.19 -20.17
N LEU A 87 5.20 2.26 -19.74
CA LEU A 87 6.27 1.39 -20.24
C LEU A 87 5.88 -0.07 -20.06
N MET A 88 6.03 -0.86 -21.12
CA MET A 88 5.61 -2.26 -21.19
C MET A 88 6.76 -3.13 -21.67
N ILE A 89 6.96 -4.26 -20.99
CA ILE A 89 7.88 -5.33 -21.38
C ILE A 89 7.13 -6.66 -21.24
N GLY A 90 6.78 -7.28 -22.37
CA GLY A 90 5.88 -8.44 -22.37
C GLY A 90 4.54 -8.11 -21.69
N GLY A 91 4.04 -9.01 -20.84
CA GLY A 91 2.81 -8.79 -20.07
C GLY A 91 2.93 -7.92 -18.81
N ALA A 92 4.10 -7.30 -18.56
CA ALA A 92 4.30 -6.39 -17.44
C ALA A 92 4.31 -4.94 -17.93
N GLN A 93 3.44 -4.10 -17.35
CA GLN A 93 3.34 -2.69 -17.71
C GLN A 93 3.33 -1.80 -16.46
N MET A 94 4.02 -0.67 -16.50
CA MET A 94 3.83 0.39 -15.49
C MET A 94 2.51 1.10 -15.75
N SER A 95 1.64 1.14 -14.75
CA SER A 95 0.27 1.66 -14.91
C SER A 95 0.26 3.08 -15.51
N PRO A 96 -0.53 3.32 -16.57
CA PRO A 96 -0.76 4.67 -17.09
C PRO A 96 -1.41 5.62 -16.07
N MET A 97 -2.22 5.08 -15.15
CA MET A 97 -2.87 5.84 -14.09
C MET A 97 -1.87 6.23 -12.99
N HIS A 98 -1.12 5.25 -12.46
CA HIS A 98 -0.14 5.48 -11.41
C HIS A 98 1.11 4.62 -11.60
N CYS A 99 2.13 5.18 -12.25
CA CYS A 99 3.31 4.44 -12.74
C CYS A 99 4.18 3.74 -11.66
N ASN A 100 3.95 3.98 -10.36
CA ASN A 100 4.52 3.13 -9.31
C ASN A 100 3.76 1.79 -9.10
N PHE A 101 2.75 1.48 -9.90
CA PHE A 101 2.08 0.17 -9.90
C PHE A 101 2.45 -0.56 -11.18
N MET A 102 3.07 -1.73 -11.05
CA MET A 102 3.24 -2.64 -12.18
C MET A 102 1.99 -3.52 -12.31
N ILE A 103 1.36 -3.49 -13.48
CA ILE A 103 0.18 -4.26 -13.84
C ILE A 103 0.58 -5.47 -14.67
N ASN A 104 -0.12 -6.58 -14.44
CA ASN A 104 -0.06 -7.77 -15.27
C ASN A 104 -1.21 -7.74 -16.27
N THR A 105 -0.90 -7.59 -17.56
CA THR A 105 -1.89 -7.48 -18.64
C THR A 105 -2.43 -8.84 -19.10
N GLY A 106 -1.86 -9.96 -18.62
CA GLY A 106 -2.32 -11.31 -18.95
C GLY A 106 -1.90 -11.82 -20.32
N THR A 107 -0.97 -11.12 -20.98
CA THR A 107 -0.37 -11.49 -22.27
C THR A 107 0.99 -12.15 -22.09
#